data_AF-A0A8T4Q355-F1
#
_entry.id   AF-A0A8T4Q355-F1
#
_cell.length_a   1.000
_cell.length_b   1.000
_cell.length_c   1.000
_cell.angle_alpha   90.00
_cell.angle_beta   90.00
_cell.angle_gamma   90.00
#
_symmetry.space_group_name_H-M   'P 1'
#
loop_
_entity.id
_entity.type
_entity.pdbx_description
1 polymer ?
#
loop_
_entity_poly.entity_id
_entity_poly.type
_entity_poly.pdbx_seq_one_letter_code
_entity_poly.pdbx_strand_id
1 'polypeptide(L)'
;MNEMTTQKELCATKKNLVVGFIYTARKLGKEENLFLELAKKKGIDLVMINLYARFDVNAFESKIKQCDIIYNNSAEECVIEPLKTIEELGKKVIDSSKLYYYTEDKWMFYLKCKENKIPTPETILMSNNLTLARAELRKFGKWPVVIKRIYGTNGLFVEKANTMKEALAIMKKFWRQDYNRLPLIAQEYIKSYSYRVTLINQKIVQTAVKVSNSWKCTGVYGRKIEKFHVDKVLRKLVKRVSRATKINICGIDLLKRDGQWVVLEVNSDPGLDFIDEEHEKLVGLVLDFVKHYSKKSKRKKTKRKKPLNYELSKYFLHKKLLHDELSRKISSKRNLYRCLSRKLTHKKVLHKRLSKRISHKKIVHRRLSRKISSKRIVHKRLHSKITNKRKLYKKLNKKVKKK
;
A
#
# COMPACT_ATOMS: atom_id res chain seq x y z
N MET A 1 53.07 -48.68 -27.87
CA MET A 1 51.62 -48.43 -27.94
C MET A 1 51.01 -48.83 -26.62
N ASN A 2 50.39 -47.87 -25.91
CA ASN A 2 49.43 -48.00 -24.78
C ASN A 2 49.62 -46.94 -23.69
N GLU A 3 50.03 -45.72 -24.06
CA GLU A 3 49.80 -44.51 -23.27
C GLU A 3 48.78 -43.63 -23.99
N MET A 4 47.52 -44.06 -24.14
CA MET A 4 46.50 -43.15 -24.70
C MET A 4 45.05 -43.57 -24.47
N THR A 5 44.70 -44.16 -23.32
CA THR A 5 43.28 -44.46 -23.05
C THR A 5 43.01 -44.60 -21.55
N THR A 6 42.97 -43.46 -20.82
CA THR A 6 42.12 -43.26 -19.59
C THR A 6 42.29 -41.87 -18.93
N GLN A 7 42.35 -40.79 -19.70
CA GLN A 7 42.16 -39.42 -19.15
C GLN A 7 40.99 -38.65 -19.81
N LYS A 8 40.07 -39.36 -20.48
CA LYS A 8 38.90 -38.75 -21.14
C LYS A 8 37.57 -38.93 -20.42
N GLU A 9 37.57 -39.44 -19.19
CA GLU A 9 36.36 -39.48 -18.35
C GLU A 9 36.64 -38.91 -16.96
N LEU A 10 35.98 -37.78 -16.68
CA LEU A 10 35.76 -37.09 -15.39
C LEU A 10 36.13 -35.59 -15.35
N CYS A 11 36.10 -34.89 -16.48
CA CYS A 11 35.72 -33.46 -16.48
C CYS A 11 34.24 -33.32 -16.84
N ALA A 12 33.36 -33.94 -16.04
CA ALA A 12 31.96 -33.52 -16.03
C ALA A 12 31.97 -32.09 -15.48
N THR A 13 31.97 -31.10 -16.37
CA THR A 13 31.86 -29.69 -16.02
C THR A 13 30.70 -29.55 -15.06
N LYS A 14 31.02 -29.27 -13.79
CA LYS A 14 30.07 -29.29 -12.70
C LYS A 14 29.09 -28.15 -12.97
N LYS A 15 27.95 -28.47 -13.58
CA LYS A 15 26.96 -27.48 -14.00
C LYS A 15 26.65 -26.57 -12.81
N ASN A 16 26.90 -25.28 -13.00
CA ASN A 16 26.61 -24.27 -11.98
C ASN A 16 25.13 -24.35 -11.59
N LEU A 17 24.85 -24.02 -10.33
CA LEU A 17 23.47 -23.90 -9.87
C LEU A 17 22.84 -22.67 -10.52
N VAL A 18 21.72 -22.83 -11.22
CA VAL A 18 21.00 -21.70 -11.82
C VAL A 18 19.90 -21.23 -10.86
N VAL A 19 20.00 -20.00 -10.35
CA VAL A 19 19.03 -19.42 -9.41
C VAL A 19 18.29 -18.28 -10.09
N GLY A 20 16.97 -18.35 -10.14
CA GLY A 20 16.16 -17.20 -10.50
C GLY A 20 16.09 -16.21 -9.35
N PHE A 21 16.54 -14.97 -9.57
CA PHE A 21 16.55 -13.91 -8.59
C PHE A 21 15.43 -12.92 -8.89
N ILE A 22 14.41 -12.87 -8.03
CA ILE A 22 13.28 -11.95 -8.17
C ILE A 22 13.58 -10.63 -7.47
N TYR A 23 13.33 -9.53 -8.18
CA TYR A 23 13.44 -8.17 -7.66
C TYR A 23 12.41 -7.24 -8.31
N THR A 24 12.15 -6.10 -7.67
CA THR A 24 11.10 -5.14 -8.06
C THR A 24 11.63 -3.71 -8.26
N ALA A 25 12.94 -3.57 -8.46
CA ALA A 25 13.55 -2.27 -8.73
C ALA A 25 13.44 -1.87 -10.21
N ARG A 26 13.33 -0.55 -10.47
CA ARG A 26 13.32 0.03 -11.82
C ARG A 26 14.56 -0.33 -12.63
N LYS A 27 15.72 -0.35 -11.96
CA LYS A 27 17.04 -0.70 -12.48
C LYS A 27 17.79 -1.47 -11.40
N LEU A 28 18.85 -2.18 -11.77
CA LEU A 28 19.73 -2.84 -10.80
C LEU A 28 20.35 -1.79 -9.86
N GLY A 29 20.20 -2.02 -8.56
CA GLY A 29 20.74 -1.19 -7.50
C GLY A 29 22.04 -1.76 -6.93
N LYS A 30 22.49 -1.19 -5.81
CA LYS A 30 23.70 -1.66 -5.12
C LYS A 30 23.57 -3.12 -4.67
N GLU A 31 22.43 -3.47 -4.08
CA GLU A 31 22.19 -4.82 -3.57
C GLU A 31 22.15 -5.86 -4.70
N GLU A 32 21.39 -5.63 -5.78
CA GLU A 32 21.31 -6.63 -6.86
C GLU A 32 22.66 -6.84 -7.56
N ASN A 33 23.46 -5.79 -7.72
CA ASN A 33 24.81 -5.90 -8.28
C ASN A 33 25.73 -6.71 -7.35
N LEU A 34 25.62 -6.51 -6.04
CA LEU A 34 26.38 -7.28 -5.05
C LEU A 34 26.00 -8.78 -5.08
N PHE A 35 24.72 -9.09 -5.21
CA PHE A 35 24.25 -10.47 -5.41
C PHE A 35 24.84 -11.09 -6.68
N LEU A 36 24.85 -10.37 -7.81
CA LEU A 36 25.44 -10.83 -9.07
C LEU A 36 26.94 -11.14 -8.92
N GLU A 37 27.69 -10.23 -8.29
CA GLU A 37 29.13 -10.38 -8.07
C GLU A 37 29.44 -11.59 -7.19
N LEU A 38 28.81 -11.69 -6.02
CA LEU A 38 29.08 -12.76 -5.06
C LEU A 38 28.56 -14.12 -5.57
N ALA A 39 27.47 -14.14 -6.34
CA ALA A 39 26.96 -15.36 -6.95
C ALA A 39 27.98 -15.94 -7.94
N LYS A 40 28.59 -15.08 -8.79
CA LYS A 40 29.65 -15.48 -9.71
C LYS A 40 30.84 -16.09 -8.96
N LYS A 41 31.32 -15.43 -7.89
CA LYS A 41 32.40 -15.96 -7.02
C LYS A 41 32.05 -17.32 -6.40
N LYS A 42 30.77 -17.59 -6.14
CA LYS A 42 30.27 -18.84 -5.54
C LYS A 42 29.85 -19.91 -6.56
N GLY A 43 30.05 -19.69 -7.86
CA GLY A 43 29.64 -20.62 -8.92
C GLY A 43 28.12 -20.81 -8.99
N ILE A 44 27.38 -19.70 -8.86
CA ILE A 44 25.93 -19.64 -8.97
C ILE A 44 25.61 -18.72 -10.15
N ASP A 45 24.83 -19.21 -11.10
CA ASP A 45 24.37 -18.41 -12.23
C ASP A 45 23.02 -17.78 -11.86
N LEU A 46 22.98 -16.45 -11.73
CA LEU A 46 21.74 -15.74 -11.45
C LEU A 46 20.98 -15.41 -12.74
N VAL A 47 19.72 -15.79 -12.77
CA VAL A 47 18.75 -15.35 -13.78
C VAL A 47 17.93 -14.23 -13.17
N MET A 48 18.17 -12.99 -13.61
CA MET A 48 17.48 -11.82 -13.07
C MET A 48 16.03 -11.73 -13.61
N ILE A 49 15.07 -11.71 -12.69
CA ILE A 49 13.63 -11.67 -12.96
C ILE A 49 13.06 -10.38 -12.35
N ASN A 50 12.90 -9.36 -13.19
CA ASN A 50 12.33 -8.07 -12.79
C ASN A 50 10.80 -8.12 -12.87
N LEU A 51 10.13 -7.89 -11.75
CA LEU A 51 8.66 -7.83 -11.67
C LEU A 51 8.09 -6.39 -11.71
N TYR A 52 8.96 -5.37 -11.73
CA TYR A 52 8.56 -3.98 -11.97
C TYR A 52 8.32 -3.69 -13.46
N ALA A 53 9.06 -4.39 -14.33
CA ALA A 53 8.98 -4.21 -15.78
C ALA A 53 7.67 -4.75 -16.37
N ARG A 54 7.41 -4.45 -17.65
CA ARG A 54 6.27 -5.03 -18.38
C ARG A 54 6.32 -6.55 -18.28
N PHE A 55 5.25 -7.14 -17.76
CA PHE A 55 5.16 -8.58 -17.56
C PHE A 55 4.80 -9.29 -18.88
N ASP A 56 5.77 -10.01 -19.44
CA ASP A 56 5.56 -10.94 -20.54
C ASP A 56 5.57 -12.37 -19.98
N VAL A 57 4.41 -13.04 -20.08
CA VAL A 57 4.21 -14.38 -19.52
C VAL A 57 5.15 -15.40 -20.17
N ASN A 58 5.33 -15.35 -21.49
CA ASN A 58 6.14 -16.33 -22.22
C ASN A 58 7.63 -16.17 -21.89
N ALA A 59 8.12 -14.92 -21.86
CA ALA A 59 9.48 -14.62 -21.46
C ALA A 59 9.73 -14.99 -19.99
N PHE A 60 8.77 -14.72 -19.11
CA PHE A 60 8.82 -15.10 -17.70
C PHE A 60 8.90 -16.62 -17.53
N GLU A 61 8.02 -17.38 -18.18
CA GLU A 61 8.04 -18.84 -18.17
C GLU A 61 9.37 -19.42 -18.69
N SER A 62 9.90 -18.87 -19.79
CA SER A 62 11.19 -19.27 -20.36
C SER A 62 12.32 -19.11 -19.34
N LYS A 63 12.41 -17.94 -18.70
CA LYS A 63 13.38 -17.68 -17.61
C LYS A 63 13.21 -18.64 -16.44
N ILE A 64 11.98 -18.96 -16.05
CA ILE A 64 11.72 -19.87 -14.92
C ILE A 64 12.16 -21.30 -15.25
N LYS A 65 11.91 -21.77 -16.48
CA LYS A 65 12.24 -23.13 -16.92
C LYS A 65 13.72 -23.42 -16.80
N GLN A 66 14.59 -22.44 -17.05
CA GLN A 66 16.05 -22.61 -16.95
C GLN A 66 16.58 -22.65 -15.50
N CYS A 67 15.81 -22.18 -14.52
CA CYS A 67 16.26 -22.11 -13.12
C CYS A 67 16.10 -23.44 -12.37
N ASP A 68 17.08 -23.83 -11.55
CA ASP A 68 16.96 -24.95 -10.61
C ASP A 68 16.04 -24.61 -9.42
N ILE A 69 16.11 -23.36 -8.98
CA ILE A 69 15.39 -22.80 -7.83
C ILE A 69 15.17 -21.30 -8.01
N ILE A 70 14.15 -20.75 -7.37
CA ILE A 70 13.88 -19.32 -7.36
C ILE A 70 14.12 -18.77 -5.95
N TYR A 71 14.80 -17.63 -5.85
CA TYR A 71 14.93 -16.82 -4.65
C TYR A 71 14.16 -15.51 -4.83
N ASN A 72 13.26 -15.22 -3.90
CA ASN A 72 12.49 -13.99 -3.84
C ASN A 72 13.16 -12.99 -2.91
N ASN A 73 13.65 -11.89 -3.48
CA ASN A 73 14.28 -10.79 -2.75
C ASN A 73 13.37 -9.56 -2.63
N SER A 74 12.04 -9.75 -2.70
CA SER A 74 11.09 -8.64 -2.65
C SER A 74 9.91 -8.95 -1.73
N ALA A 75 9.50 -7.96 -0.96
CA ALA A 75 8.31 -8.00 -0.10
C ALA A 75 7.10 -7.26 -0.73
N GLU A 76 7.22 -6.74 -1.95
CA GLU A 76 6.13 -6.01 -2.61
C GLU A 76 4.91 -6.90 -2.87
N GLU A 77 3.70 -6.38 -2.68
CA GLU A 77 2.46 -7.16 -2.85
C GLU A 77 2.31 -7.72 -4.28
N CYS A 78 2.92 -7.06 -5.27
CA CYS A 78 2.86 -7.48 -6.66
C CYS A 78 3.56 -8.82 -6.94
N VAL A 79 4.43 -9.30 -6.05
CA VAL A 79 5.20 -10.53 -6.27
C VAL A 79 4.38 -11.80 -6.02
N ILE A 80 3.28 -11.72 -5.26
CA ILE A 80 2.52 -12.89 -4.79
C ILE A 80 2.05 -13.76 -5.96
N GLU A 81 1.40 -13.16 -6.95
CA GLU A 81 0.84 -13.90 -8.10
C GLU A 81 1.94 -14.52 -8.97
N PRO A 82 3.04 -13.79 -9.32
CA PRO A 82 4.22 -14.39 -9.91
C PRO A 82 4.79 -15.59 -9.11
N LEU A 83 4.89 -15.50 -7.78
CA LEU A 83 5.39 -16.62 -6.96
C LEU A 83 4.47 -17.83 -7.02
N LYS A 84 3.15 -17.64 -6.96
CA LYS A 84 2.17 -18.74 -7.13
C LYS A 84 2.31 -19.39 -8.50
N THR A 85 2.45 -18.61 -9.56
CA THR A 85 2.66 -19.12 -10.93
C THR A 85 3.94 -19.97 -11.03
N ILE A 86 5.03 -19.52 -10.42
CA ILE A 86 6.30 -20.26 -10.38
C ILE A 86 6.13 -21.61 -9.65
N GLU A 87 5.43 -21.61 -8.52
CA GLU A 87 5.17 -22.82 -7.75
C GLU A 87 4.27 -23.81 -8.51
N GLU A 88 3.26 -23.31 -9.22
CA GLU A 88 2.37 -24.10 -10.08
C GLU A 88 3.13 -24.73 -11.25
N LEU A 89 4.11 -24.02 -11.81
CA LEU A 89 5.08 -24.53 -12.79
C LEU A 89 6.05 -25.59 -12.22
N GLY A 90 5.89 -25.97 -10.95
CA GLY A 90 6.66 -27.02 -10.30
C GLY A 90 8.06 -26.59 -9.85
N LYS A 91 8.37 -25.29 -9.89
CA LYS A 91 9.62 -24.75 -9.36
C LYS A 91 9.48 -24.44 -7.88
N LYS A 92 10.57 -24.59 -7.13
CA LYS A 92 10.60 -24.22 -5.72
C LYS A 92 11.01 -22.76 -5.58
N VAL A 93 10.35 -22.07 -4.67
CA VAL A 93 10.62 -20.68 -4.32
C VAL A 93 11.13 -20.62 -2.88
N ILE A 94 12.17 -19.81 -2.67
CA ILE A 94 12.65 -19.38 -1.35
C ILE A 94 12.29 -17.90 -1.18
N ASP A 95 11.40 -17.50 -0.29
CA ASP A 95 10.46 -18.36 0.45
C ASP A 95 9.15 -18.59 -0.32
N SER A 96 8.40 -19.64 0.06
CA SER A 96 7.18 -20.05 -0.65
C SER A 96 6.12 -18.93 -0.64
N SER A 97 5.30 -18.86 -1.69
CA SER A 97 4.21 -17.87 -1.82
C SER A 97 3.25 -17.91 -0.62
N LYS A 98 3.08 -19.08 0.01
CA LYS A 98 2.23 -19.26 1.20
C LYS A 98 2.73 -18.51 2.42
N LEU A 99 4.02 -18.22 2.51
CA LEU A 99 4.59 -17.55 3.68
C LEU A 99 4.25 -16.07 3.71
N TYR A 100 3.84 -15.50 2.57
CA TYR A 100 3.34 -14.13 2.46
C TYR A 100 2.20 -13.84 3.45
N TYR A 101 1.33 -14.83 3.70
CA TYR A 101 0.25 -14.72 4.70
C TYR A 101 0.77 -14.47 6.12
N TYR A 102 2.04 -14.77 6.42
CA TYR A 102 2.60 -14.57 7.75
C TYR A 102 3.60 -13.41 7.80
N THR A 103 4.02 -12.88 6.64
CA THR A 103 4.95 -11.74 6.61
C THR A 103 4.24 -10.42 6.35
N GLU A 104 3.31 -10.39 5.41
CA GLU A 104 2.68 -9.12 5.02
C GLU A 104 1.30 -8.91 5.66
N ASP A 105 0.61 -10.00 6.03
CA ASP A 105 -0.68 -9.93 6.73
C ASP A 105 -0.48 -9.96 8.25
N LYS A 106 -0.60 -8.78 8.86
CA LYS A 106 -0.39 -8.59 10.31
C LYS A 106 -1.42 -9.34 11.16
N TRP A 107 -2.64 -9.56 10.66
CA TRP A 107 -3.67 -10.30 11.38
C TRP A 107 -3.39 -11.80 11.37
N MET A 108 -3.06 -12.34 10.20
CA MET A 108 -2.70 -13.76 10.07
C MET A 108 -1.41 -14.10 10.82
N PHE A 109 -0.43 -13.20 10.83
CA PHE A 109 0.75 -13.33 11.68
C PHE A 109 0.40 -13.37 13.17
N TYR A 110 -0.46 -12.46 13.63
CA TYR A 110 -0.95 -12.45 15.02
C TYR A 110 -1.64 -13.76 15.41
N LEU A 111 -2.55 -14.28 14.55
CA LEU A 111 -3.20 -15.57 14.78
C LEU A 111 -2.19 -16.72 14.86
N LYS A 112 -1.20 -16.74 13.96
CA LYS A 112 -0.14 -17.75 13.98
C LYS A 112 0.69 -17.67 15.26
N CYS A 113 0.94 -16.47 15.77
CA CYS A 113 1.60 -16.27 17.06
C CYS A 113 0.76 -16.84 18.21
N LYS A 114 -0.55 -16.53 18.26
CA LYS A 114 -1.45 -17.05 19.30
C LYS A 114 -1.55 -18.58 19.29
N GLU A 115 -1.73 -19.19 18.13
CA GLU A 115 -1.75 -20.64 17.93
C GLU A 115 -0.47 -21.30 18.52
N ASN A 116 0.67 -20.65 18.33
CA ASN A 116 1.97 -21.16 18.76
C ASN A 116 2.42 -20.58 20.11
N LYS A 117 1.54 -19.90 20.86
CA LYS A 117 1.77 -19.23 22.15
C LYS A 117 2.87 -18.13 22.14
N ILE A 118 3.26 -17.65 20.96
CA ILE A 118 4.37 -16.69 20.78
C ILE A 118 3.94 -15.34 21.36
N PRO A 119 4.71 -14.71 22.27
CA PRO A 119 4.39 -13.38 22.78
C PRO A 119 4.31 -12.37 21.64
N THR A 120 3.16 -11.74 21.50
CA THR A 120 2.87 -10.70 20.50
C THR A 120 1.91 -9.69 21.15
N PRO A 121 1.88 -8.41 20.75
CA PRO A 121 1.00 -7.43 21.37
C PRO A 121 -0.46 -7.83 21.14
N GLU A 122 -1.29 -7.72 22.17
CA GLU A 122 -2.72 -8.01 22.06
C GLU A 122 -3.33 -7.22 20.90
N THR A 123 -4.10 -7.92 20.06
CA THR A 123 -4.61 -7.37 18.80
C THR A 123 -6.03 -7.89 18.56
N ILE A 124 -6.91 -7.01 18.09
CA ILE A 124 -8.24 -7.37 17.61
C ILE A 124 -8.43 -6.91 16.16
N LEU A 125 -9.20 -7.68 15.39
CA LEU A 125 -9.67 -7.28 14.08
C LEU A 125 -10.88 -6.34 14.24
N MET A 126 -10.89 -5.24 13.51
CA MET A 126 -11.88 -4.18 13.64
C MET A 126 -13.00 -4.30 12.61
N SER A 127 -14.23 -4.05 13.04
CA SER A 127 -15.37 -3.92 12.13
C SER A 127 -15.23 -2.70 11.20
N ASN A 128 -15.72 -2.88 9.97
CA ASN A 128 -15.88 -1.79 9.00
C ASN A 128 -17.07 -0.86 9.33
N ASN A 129 -17.87 -1.19 10.34
CA ASN A 129 -18.93 -0.34 10.89
C ASN A 129 -18.40 0.42 12.12
N LEU A 130 -18.43 1.75 12.09
CA LEU A 130 -17.88 2.58 13.17
C LEU A 130 -18.59 2.40 14.53
N THR A 131 -19.88 2.09 14.54
CA THR A 131 -20.63 1.86 15.78
C THR A 131 -20.15 0.56 16.43
N LEU A 132 -19.98 -0.49 15.64
CA LEU A 132 -19.42 -1.76 16.12
C LEU A 132 -17.95 -1.60 16.52
N ALA A 133 -17.14 -0.94 15.69
CA ALA A 133 -15.74 -0.64 16.00
C ALA A 133 -15.56 0.12 17.33
N ARG A 134 -16.47 1.04 17.64
CA ARG A 134 -16.48 1.74 18.93
C ARG A 134 -16.71 0.76 20.09
N ALA A 135 -17.69 -0.13 19.96
CA ALA A 135 -17.98 -1.14 20.99
C ALA A 135 -16.81 -2.12 21.15
N GLU A 136 -16.20 -2.56 20.05
CA GLU A 136 -15.01 -3.42 20.02
C GLU A 136 -13.82 -2.77 20.73
N LEU A 137 -13.49 -1.51 20.41
CA LEU A 137 -12.42 -0.76 21.09
C LEU A 137 -12.70 -0.58 22.59
N ARG A 138 -13.97 -0.35 22.97
CA ARG A 138 -14.37 -0.25 24.38
C ARG A 138 -14.15 -1.57 25.10
N LYS A 139 -14.52 -2.70 24.49
CA LYS A 139 -14.29 -4.04 25.02
C LYS A 139 -12.79 -4.38 25.08
N PHE A 140 -12.01 -3.94 24.09
CA PHE A 140 -10.57 -4.15 24.06
C PHE A 140 -9.85 -3.45 25.21
N GLY A 141 -10.29 -2.24 25.58
CA GLY A 141 -9.92 -1.58 26.83
C GLY A 141 -8.45 -1.15 26.97
N LYS A 142 -7.61 -1.38 25.95
CA LYS A 142 -6.18 -1.07 25.99
C LYS A 142 -5.90 0.28 25.34
N TRP A 143 -5.40 1.22 26.14
CA TRP A 143 -5.03 2.57 25.71
C TRP A 143 -3.60 2.91 26.17
N PRO A 144 -2.80 3.63 25.36
CA PRO A 144 -3.05 3.99 23.97
C PRO A 144 -3.19 2.76 23.04
N VAL A 145 -3.86 2.93 21.92
CA VAL A 145 -4.07 1.88 20.91
C VAL A 145 -3.39 2.25 19.59
N VAL A 146 -2.84 1.27 18.89
CA VAL A 146 -2.30 1.44 17.55
C VAL A 146 -3.30 0.88 16.55
N ILE A 147 -3.81 1.73 15.66
CA ILE A 147 -4.67 1.34 14.54
C ILE A 147 -3.81 1.11 13.32
N LYS A 148 -3.91 -0.08 12.73
CA LYS A 148 -3.11 -0.49 11.56
C LYS A 148 -4.01 -1.06 10.47
N ARG A 149 -3.62 -0.91 9.20
CA ARG A 149 -4.10 -1.82 8.13
C ARG A 149 -3.45 -3.19 8.30
N ILE A 150 -4.15 -4.24 7.88
CA ILE A 150 -3.59 -5.60 7.87
C ILE A 150 -2.39 -5.73 6.92
N TYR A 151 -2.43 -5.05 5.77
CA TYR A 151 -1.37 -4.97 4.77
C TYR A 151 -0.75 -3.58 4.72
N GLY A 152 0.52 -3.51 4.35
CA GLY A 152 1.23 -2.25 4.09
C GLY A 152 2.64 -2.24 4.69
N THR A 153 3.51 -1.48 4.04
CA THR A 153 4.93 -1.34 4.36
C THR A 153 5.25 0.08 4.88
N ASN A 154 6.48 0.27 5.39
CA ASN A 154 7.04 1.57 5.77
C ASN A 154 6.25 2.38 6.83
N GLY A 155 5.36 1.74 7.58
CA GLY A 155 4.54 2.41 8.59
C GLY A 155 3.41 3.28 8.03
N LEU A 156 3.11 3.16 6.72
CA LEU A 156 1.90 3.74 6.14
C LEU A 156 0.67 3.07 6.76
N PHE A 157 -0.35 3.86 7.04
CA PHE A 157 -1.58 3.40 7.70
C PHE A 157 -1.36 2.70 9.05
N VAL A 158 -0.39 3.19 9.82
CA VAL A 158 -0.16 2.83 11.22
C VAL A 158 -0.21 4.10 12.04
N GLU A 159 -1.19 4.28 12.93
CA GLU A 159 -1.32 5.50 13.75
C GLU A 159 -1.69 5.14 15.19
N LYS A 160 -1.19 5.91 16.15
CA LYS A 160 -1.47 5.75 17.58
C LYS A 160 -2.60 6.70 17.98
N ALA A 161 -3.57 6.18 18.72
CA ALA A 161 -4.65 6.93 19.32
C ALA A 161 -4.59 6.80 20.84
N ASN A 162 -4.66 7.94 21.54
CA ASN A 162 -4.75 7.96 22.99
C ASN A 162 -6.21 7.93 23.47
N THR A 163 -7.16 8.29 22.60
CA THR A 163 -8.60 8.35 22.94
C THR A 163 -9.47 7.64 21.90
N MET A 164 -10.69 7.25 22.32
CA MET A 164 -11.72 6.69 21.42
C MET A 164 -12.02 7.61 20.23
N LYS A 165 -12.09 8.92 20.48
CA LYS A 165 -12.35 9.93 19.44
C LYS A 165 -11.24 9.93 18.39
N GLU A 166 -9.98 9.90 18.82
CA GLU A 166 -8.82 9.80 17.94
C GLU A 166 -8.81 8.50 17.13
N ALA A 167 -9.08 7.35 17.77
CA ALA A 167 -9.08 6.05 17.12
C ALA A 167 -10.10 6.00 15.97
N LEU A 168 -11.35 6.44 16.23
CA LEU A 168 -12.39 6.49 15.21
C LEU A 168 -12.09 7.51 14.10
N ALA A 169 -11.41 8.62 14.42
CA ALA A 169 -10.97 9.59 13.42
C ALA A 169 -9.88 9.01 12.50
N ILE A 170 -8.92 8.27 13.06
CA ILE A 170 -7.89 7.54 12.31
C ILE A 170 -8.53 6.49 11.39
N MET A 171 -9.47 5.68 11.90
CA MET A 171 -10.17 4.69 11.07
C MET A 171 -10.89 5.35 9.88
N LYS A 172 -11.61 6.46 10.11
CA LYS A 172 -12.24 7.26 9.04
C LYS A 172 -11.21 7.79 8.04
N LYS A 173 -10.07 8.31 8.52
CA LYS A 173 -8.97 8.80 7.67
C LYS A 173 -8.46 7.69 6.76
N PHE A 174 -8.19 6.51 7.30
CA PHE A 174 -7.69 5.36 6.53
C PHE A 174 -8.67 4.93 5.44
N TRP A 175 -9.95 4.76 5.77
CA TRP A 175 -10.96 4.38 4.76
C TRP A 175 -11.26 5.45 3.72
N ARG A 176 -10.99 6.72 3.99
CA ARG A 176 -11.11 7.78 2.97
C ARG A 176 -9.92 7.78 2.01
N GLN A 177 -8.74 7.39 2.49
CA GLN A 177 -7.52 7.33 1.69
C GLN A 177 -7.42 6.01 0.89
N ASP A 178 -8.14 4.98 1.31
CA ASP A 178 -8.19 3.68 0.65
C ASP A 178 -9.61 3.34 0.20
N TYR A 179 -9.85 3.43 -1.11
CA TYR A 179 -11.14 3.12 -1.73
C TYR A 179 -11.60 1.68 -1.48
N ASN A 180 -10.66 0.74 -1.29
CA ASN A 180 -10.97 -0.67 -1.05
C ASN A 180 -11.34 -0.94 0.41
N ARG A 181 -11.18 0.05 1.30
CA ARG A 181 -11.43 -0.04 2.74
C ARG A 181 -10.86 -1.32 3.34
N LEU A 182 -9.56 -1.56 3.15
CA LEU A 182 -8.93 -2.77 3.66
C LEU A 182 -9.15 -2.90 5.19
N PRO A 183 -9.23 -4.15 5.69
CA PRO A 183 -9.44 -4.40 7.11
C PRO A 183 -8.42 -3.69 8.00
N LEU A 184 -8.90 -3.23 9.15
CA LEU A 184 -8.09 -2.59 10.17
C LEU A 184 -7.96 -3.52 11.37
N ILE A 185 -6.83 -3.43 12.07
CA ILE A 185 -6.62 -4.03 13.38
C ILE A 185 -6.38 -2.93 14.41
N ALA A 186 -6.80 -3.19 15.64
CA ALA A 186 -6.41 -2.41 16.81
C ALA A 186 -5.46 -3.26 17.66
N GLN A 187 -4.29 -2.72 17.93
CA GLN A 187 -3.21 -3.40 18.65
C GLN A 187 -2.82 -2.59 19.88
N GLU A 188 -2.52 -3.25 20.99
CA GLU A 188 -2.02 -2.59 22.19
C GLU A 188 -0.73 -1.82 21.91
N TYR A 189 -0.61 -0.60 22.42
CA TYR A 189 0.63 0.16 22.32
C TYR A 189 1.61 -0.30 23.40
N ILE A 190 2.81 -0.73 22.98
CA ILE A 190 3.92 -1.04 23.87
C ILE A 190 5.00 0.01 23.67
N LYS A 191 5.32 0.78 24.72
CA LYS A 191 6.41 1.75 24.69
C LYS A 191 7.74 1.01 24.74
N SER A 192 8.44 0.93 23.62
CA SER A 192 9.72 0.24 23.48
C SER A 192 10.52 0.85 22.33
N TYR A 193 11.84 0.66 22.34
CA TYR A 193 12.63 0.72 21.11
C TYR A 193 12.19 -0.37 20.13
N SER A 194 12.45 -0.16 18.84
CA SER A 194 12.23 -1.17 17.82
C SER A 194 13.52 -1.96 17.62
N TYR A 195 13.48 -3.24 17.98
CA TYR A 195 14.57 -4.18 17.79
C TYR A 195 14.27 -5.01 16.55
N ARG A 196 15.28 -5.28 15.74
CA ARG A 196 15.20 -6.18 14.59
C ARG A 196 16.30 -7.21 14.66
N VAL A 197 15.95 -8.44 14.33
CA VAL A 197 16.93 -9.48 14.04
C VAL A 197 16.73 -9.97 12.61
N THR A 198 17.83 -10.11 11.88
CA THR A 198 17.83 -10.75 10.57
C THR A 198 18.14 -12.22 10.75
N LEU A 199 17.36 -13.06 10.09
CA LEU A 199 17.45 -14.52 10.17
C LEU A 199 17.72 -15.13 8.82
N ILE A 200 18.66 -16.08 8.83
CA ILE A 200 18.88 -17.01 7.74
C ILE A 200 18.89 -18.42 8.33
N ASN A 201 17.93 -19.25 7.90
CA ASN A 201 17.78 -20.65 8.31
C ASN A 201 17.78 -20.85 9.84
N GLN A 202 16.86 -20.18 10.53
CA GLN A 202 16.71 -20.20 12.00
C GLN A 202 17.91 -19.65 12.80
N LYS A 203 18.94 -19.07 12.15
CA LYS A 203 20.08 -18.43 12.81
C LYS A 203 19.94 -16.92 12.71
N ILE A 204 20.11 -16.23 13.83
CA ILE A 204 20.24 -14.76 13.86
C ILE A 204 21.61 -14.42 13.30
N VAL A 205 21.65 -13.61 12.24
CA VAL A 205 22.88 -13.23 11.51
C VAL A 205 23.21 -11.75 11.65
N GLN A 206 22.22 -10.91 11.98
CA GLN A 206 22.39 -9.48 12.24
C GLN A 206 21.34 -9.02 13.27
N THR A 207 21.70 -7.99 14.02
CA THR A 207 20.83 -7.31 14.99
C THR A 207 20.88 -5.81 14.76
N ALA A 208 19.73 -5.15 14.83
CA ALA A 208 19.62 -3.71 14.73
C ALA A 208 18.61 -3.19 15.75
N VAL A 209 18.99 -2.21 16.57
CA VAL A 209 18.05 -1.43 17.37
C VAL A 209 17.89 -0.05 16.74
N LYS A 210 16.63 0.34 16.49
CA LYS A 210 16.26 1.61 15.89
C LYS A 210 15.86 2.57 17.01
N VAL A 211 16.68 3.58 17.27
CA VAL A 211 16.39 4.61 18.27
C VAL A 211 15.70 5.80 17.59
N SER A 212 14.53 6.17 18.11
CA SER A 212 13.77 7.35 17.66
C SER A 212 13.14 8.07 18.84
N ASN A 213 13.04 9.40 18.74
CA ASN A 213 12.26 10.22 19.67
C ASN A 213 10.76 10.15 19.36
N SER A 214 10.38 9.57 18.21
CA SER A 214 8.99 9.31 17.83
C SER A 214 8.52 7.96 18.37
N TRP A 215 7.21 7.84 18.63
CA TRP A 215 6.60 6.55 18.96
C TRP A 215 6.65 5.57 17.77
N LYS A 216 6.78 6.06 16.53
CA LYS A 216 7.05 5.23 15.34
C LYS A 216 8.55 5.11 15.13
N CYS A 217 9.06 3.89 15.24
CA CYS A 217 10.47 3.57 15.01
C CYS A 217 10.65 2.72 13.73
N THR A 218 10.01 3.10 12.61
CA THR A 218 10.31 2.46 11.30
C THR A 218 11.65 2.98 10.76
N GLY A 219 12.25 2.28 9.80
CA GLY A 219 13.58 2.63 9.25
C GLY A 219 13.69 4.06 8.74
N VAL A 220 12.59 4.63 8.24
CA VAL A 220 12.51 6.04 7.78
C VAL A 220 12.63 7.05 8.94
N TYR A 221 12.29 6.65 10.18
CA TYR A 221 12.29 7.52 11.36
C TYR A 221 13.38 7.15 12.38
N GLY A 222 14.17 6.10 12.11
CA GLY A 222 15.31 5.71 12.94
C GLY A 222 16.47 6.66 12.69
N ARG A 223 16.91 7.38 13.72
CA ARG A 223 18.03 8.34 13.60
C ARG A 223 19.39 7.67 13.76
N LYS A 224 19.43 6.54 14.47
CA LYS A 224 20.63 5.75 14.75
C LYS A 224 20.25 4.27 14.76
N ILE A 225 21.05 3.46 14.06
CA ILE A 225 20.98 2.01 14.06
C ILE A 225 22.19 1.50 14.82
N GLU A 226 21.96 0.71 15.88
CA GLU A 226 23.02 0.11 16.68
C GLU A 226 22.86 -1.40 16.76
N LYS A 227 23.95 -2.12 17.03
CA LYS A 227 23.90 -3.56 17.35
C LYS A 227 23.44 -3.75 18.79
N PHE A 228 22.82 -4.88 19.08
CA PHE A 228 22.46 -5.25 20.45
C PHE A 228 22.74 -6.73 20.74
N HIS A 229 22.92 -7.05 22.01
CA HIS A 229 23.24 -8.41 22.42
C HIS A 229 22.03 -9.36 22.32
N VAL A 230 22.24 -10.56 21.77
CA VAL A 230 21.23 -11.61 21.66
C VAL A 230 21.31 -12.56 22.86
N ASP A 231 20.39 -12.38 23.80
CA ASP A 231 20.25 -13.28 24.94
C ASP A 231 19.66 -14.67 24.55
N LYS A 232 19.68 -15.62 25.50
CA LYS A 232 19.19 -16.99 25.30
C LYS A 232 17.67 -17.03 25.07
N VAL A 233 16.90 -16.10 25.64
CA VAL A 233 15.44 -16.04 25.54
C VAL A 233 15.04 -15.62 24.13
N LEU A 234 15.65 -14.55 23.61
CA LEU A 234 15.46 -14.04 22.26
C LEU A 234 15.80 -15.12 21.23
N ARG A 235 16.92 -15.82 21.38
CA ARG A 235 17.33 -16.89 20.46
C ARG A 235 16.30 -18.01 20.39
N LYS A 236 15.74 -18.43 21.53
CA LYS A 236 14.67 -19.44 21.58
C LYS A 236 13.37 -18.94 20.96
N LEU A 237 12.99 -17.70 21.27
CA LEU A 237 11.78 -17.05 20.74
C LEU A 237 11.82 -16.97 19.22
N VAL A 238 12.91 -16.44 18.67
CA VAL A 238 13.13 -16.27 17.23
C VAL A 238 13.11 -17.62 16.50
N LYS A 239 13.75 -18.65 17.05
CA LYS A 239 13.71 -20.00 16.48
C LYS A 239 12.29 -20.55 16.43
N ARG A 240 11.47 -20.25 17.44
CA ARG A 240 10.06 -20.66 17.49
C ARG A 240 9.21 -19.90 16.48
N VAL A 241 9.42 -18.60 16.30
CA VAL A 241 8.77 -17.82 15.22
C VAL A 241 9.08 -18.42 13.86
N SER A 242 10.37 -18.61 13.54
CA SER A 242 10.79 -19.16 12.23
C SER A 242 10.22 -20.56 11.98
N ARG A 243 10.10 -21.41 13.00
CA ARG A 243 9.45 -22.73 12.86
C ARG A 243 7.94 -22.65 12.65
N ALA A 244 7.26 -21.76 13.38
CA ALA A 244 5.82 -21.57 13.29
C ALA A 244 5.40 -21.03 11.91
N THR A 245 6.16 -20.06 11.38
CA THR A 245 5.92 -19.45 10.07
C THR A 245 6.57 -20.22 8.92
N LYS A 246 7.53 -21.10 9.21
CA LYS A 246 8.35 -21.84 8.22
C LYS A 246 9.20 -20.95 7.32
N ILE A 247 9.42 -19.70 7.73
CA ILE A 247 10.23 -18.75 6.97
C ILE A 247 11.72 -19.01 7.18
N ASN A 248 12.48 -18.93 6.11
CA ASN A 248 13.91 -19.22 6.11
C ASN A 248 14.75 -17.95 6.14
N ILE A 249 14.39 -16.95 5.33
CA ILE A 249 15.07 -15.66 5.28
C ILE A 249 14.06 -14.58 5.63
N CYS A 250 14.32 -13.83 6.71
CA CYS A 250 13.40 -12.78 7.15
C CYS A 250 14.06 -11.81 8.11
N GLY A 251 13.43 -10.65 8.28
CA GLY A 251 13.65 -9.77 9.43
C GLY A 251 12.50 -9.91 10.41
N ILE A 252 12.81 -10.12 11.69
CA ILE A 252 11.80 -10.15 12.76
C ILE A 252 11.93 -8.86 13.56
N ASP A 253 10.84 -8.11 13.63
CA ASP A 253 10.75 -6.90 14.44
C ASP A 253 10.17 -7.26 15.83
N LEU A 254 10.81 -6.75 16.88
CA LEU A 254 10.52 -7.05 18.27
C LEU A 254 10.43 -5.78 19.11
N LEU A 255 9.69 -5.90 20.20
CA LEU A 255 9.56 -4.92 21.26
C LEU A 255 9.93 -5.56 22.60
N LYS A 256 10.19 -4.72 23.61
CA LYS A 256 10.29 -5.12 25.01
C LYS A 256 9.08 -4.61 25.78
N ARG A 257 8.39 -5.51 26.47
CA ARG A 257 7.36 -5.19 27.47
C ARG A 257 7.88 -5.65 28.83
N ASP A 258 8.14 -4.70 29.72
CA ASP A 258 8.66 -4.99 31.07
C ASP A 258 9.91 -5.89 31.05
N GLY A 259 10.83 -5.57 30.12
CA GLY A 259 12.05 -6.35 29.89
C GLY A 259 11.89 -7.63 29.08
N GLN A 260 10.67 -8.09 28.82
CA GLN A 260 10.39 -9.32 28.07
C GLN A 260 10.22 -9.09 26.57
N TRP A 261 10.74 -10.01 25.76
CA TRP A 261 10.63 -9.95 24.30
C TRP A 261 9.21 -10.25 23.80
N VAL A 262 8.72 -9.37 22.93
CA VAL A 262 7.42 -9.49 22.26
C VAL A 262 7.64 -9.33 20.76
N VAL A 263 7.07 -10.23 19.95
CA VAL A 263 7.23 -10.23 18.49
C VAL A 263 6.17 -9.35 17.86
N LEU A 264 6.61 -8.36 17.08
CA LEU A 264 5.74 -7.38 16.45
C LEU A 264 5.28 -7.83 15.06
N GLU A 265 6.23 -8.16 14.19
CA GLU A 265 5.98 -8.61 12.81
C GLU A 265 7.20 -9.35 12.24
N VAL A 266 6.99 -10.04 11.12
CA VAL A 266 8.03 -10.72 10.35
C VAL A 266 7.98 -10.15 8.94
N ASN A 267 9.11 -9.77 8.38
CA ASN A 267 9.21 -9.21 7.04
C ASN A 267 9.93 -10.22 6.14
N SER A 268 9.37 -10.55 4.97
CA SER A 268 10.00 -11.49 4.04
C SER A 268 11.24 -10.90 3.39
N ASP A 269 11.27 -9.58 3.21
CA ASP A 269 12.50 -8.87 2.90
C ASP A 269 13.26 -8.62 4.22
N PRO A 270 14.43 -9.27 4.39
CA PRO A 270 15.21 -9.12 5.59
C PRO A 270 15.82 -7.72 5.75
N GLY A 271 16.04 -6.95 4.67
CA GLY A 271 16.91 -5.77 4.66
C GLY A 271 18.33 -6.13 5.09
N LEU A 272 19.26 -6.32 4.15
CA LEU A 272 20.62 -6.79 4.45
C LEU A 272 21.62 -5.65 4.67
N ASP A 273 21.16 -4.42 4.53
CA ASP A 273 21.95 -3.19 4.49
C ASP A 273 21.76 -2.30 5.73
N PHE A 274 21.19 -2.82 6.83
CA PHE A 274 21.06 -2.03 8.07
C PHE A 274 22.41 -1.60 8.67
N ILE A 275 23.47 -2.36 8.39
CA ILE A 275 24.84 -2.14 8.84
C ILE A 275 25.74 -2.43 7.65
N ASP A 276 26.28 -1.37 7.06
CA ASP A 276 26.99 -1.43 5.78
C ASP A 276 28.15 -2.42 5.81
N GLU A 277 28.90 -2.51 6.92
CA GLU A 277 30.05 -3.41 7.05
C GLU A 277 29.65 -4.90 7.09
N GLU A 278 28.39 -5.22 7.35
CA GLU A 278 27.88 -6.59 7.37
C GLU A 278 27.22 -7.02 6.05
N HIS A 279 26.93 -6.07 5.16
CA HIS A 279 26.08 -6.28 4.00
C HIS A 279 26.64 -7.37 3.05
N GLU A 280 27.92 -7.28 2.64
CA GLU A 280 28.55 -8.28 1.77
C GLU A 280 28.50 -9.69 2.37
N LYS A 281 28.83 -9.80 3.66
CA LYS A 281 28.79 -11.07 4.39
C LYS A 281 27.37 -11.66 4.41
N LEU A 282 26.36 -10.84 4.63
CA LEU A 282 24.96 -11.27 4.71
C LEU A 282 24.44 -11.77 3.36
N VAL A 283 24.74 -11.05 2.27
CA VAL A 283 24.42 -11.50 0.90
C VAL A 283 25.10 -12.84 0.61
N GLY A 284 26.38 -12.99 1.00
CA GLY A 284 27.11 -14.24 0.91
C GLY A 284 26.42 -15.40 1.65
N LEU A 285 25.94 -15.16 2.87
CA LEU A 285 25.21 -16.15 3.67
C LEU A 285 23.86 -16.54 3.05
N VAL A 286 23.14 -15.60 2.43
CA VAL A 286 21.91 -15.89 1.67
C VAL A 286 22.21 -16.80 0.49
N LEU A 287 23.22 -16.48 -0.32
CA LEU A 287 23.63 -17.31 -1.46
C LEU A 287 24.05 -18.72 -1.03
N ASP A 288 24.82 -18.83 0.06
CA ASP A 288 25.21 -20.13 0.62
C ASP A 288 23.98 -20.93 1.07
N PHE A 289 23.01 -20.27 1.71
CA PHE A 289 21.76 -20.90 2.09
C PHE A 289 20.96 -21.38 0.87
N VAL A 290 20.75 -20.54 -0.15
CA VAL A 290 20.04 -20.90 -1.39
C VAL A 290 20.69 -22.12 -2.05
N LYS A 291 22.03 -22.14 -2.14
CA LYS A 291 22.81 -23.26 -2.68
C LYS A 291 22.60 -24.55 -1.89
N HIS A 292 22.62 -24.48 -0.55
CA HIS A 292 22.37 -25.64 0.32
C HIS A 292 20.92 -26.13 0.25
N TYR A 293 19.96 -25.22 0.21
CA TYR A 293 18.54 -25.52 0.15
C TYR A 293 18.18 -26.25 -1.15
N SER A 294 18.76 -25.83 -2.28
CA SER A 294 18.60 -26.48 -3.58
C SER A 294 19.05 -27.96 -3.55
N LYS A 295 20.20 -28.27 -2.92
CA LYS A 295 20.70 -29.65 -2.78
C LYS A 295 19.77 -30.55 -1.97
N LYS A 296 19.28 -30.07 -0.81
CA LYS A 296 18.31 -30.83 0.03
C LYS A 296 17.00 -31.08 -0.72
N SER A 297 16.57 -30.12 -1.53
CA SER A 297 15.37 -30.20 -2.34
C SER A 297 15.42 -31.34 -3.38
N LYS A 298 16.57 -31.55 -4.05
CA LYS A 298 16.73 -32.59 -5.09
C LYS A 298 16.56 -34.00 -4.52
N ARG A 299 16.95 -34.24 -3.25
CA ARG A 299 16.81 -35.54 -2.56
C ARG A 299 15.35 -35.92 -2.21
N LYS A 300 14.40 -34.99 -2.19
CA LYS A 300 12.99 -35.22 -1.80
C LYS A 300 12.02 -35.35 -2.98
N LYS A 301 12.49 -35.42 -4.24
CA LYS A 301 11.61 -35.56 -5.41
C LYS A 301 11.16 -37.02 -5.59
N THR A 302 10.15 -37.44 -4.81
CA THR A 302 9.28 -38.57 -5.15
C THR A 302 7.88 -38.04 -5.52
N LYS A 303 7.40 -38.51 -6.69
CA LYS A 303 6.13 -38.27 -7.40
C LYS A 303 5.15 -37.25 -6.79
N ARG A 304 5.15 -36.01 -7.30
CA ARG A 304 3.98 -35.10 -7.21
C ARG A 304 3.20 -35.18 -8.52
N LYS A 305 1.89 -35.49 -8.43
CA LYS A 305 0.94 -35.36 -9.55
C LYS A 305 0.92 -33.90 -10.04
N LYS A 306 0.84 -33.68 -11.36
CA LYS A 306 0.61 -32.36 -11.96
C LYS A 306 -0.67 -31.77 -11.34
N PRO A 307 -0.66 -30.55 -10.76
CA PRO A 307 -1.90 -29.96 -10.29
C PRO A 307 -2.74 -29.52 -11.50
N LEU A 308 -4.05 -29.70 -11.36
CA LEU A 308 -5.09 -29.43 -12.36
C LEU A 308 -5.30 -27.93 -12.65
N ASN A 309 -4.45 -27.04 -12.13
CA ASN A 309 -4.76 -25.62 -11.96
C ASN A 309 -3.91 -24.67 -12.83
N TYR A 310 -3.00 -25.22 -13.64
CA TYR A 310 -2.12 -24.42 -14.51
C TYR A 310 -2.90 -23.56 -15.52
N GLU A 311 -3.90 -24.13 -16.20
CA GLU A 311 -4.71 -23.36 -17.17
C GLU A 311 -5.61 -22.31 -16.50
N LEU A 312 -6.15 -22.63 -15.33
CA LEU A 312 -6.95 -21.70 -14.53
C LEU A 312 -6.12 -20.51 -14.05
N SER A 313 -4.87 -20.74 -13.60
CA SER A 313 -3.97 -19.66 -13.17
C SER A 313 -3.67 -18.67 -14.30
N LYS A 314 -3.51 -19.16 -15.54
CA LYS A 314 -3.32 -18.35 -16.75
C LYS A 314 -4.56 -17.50 -17.04
N TYR A 315 -5.75 -18.07 -16.85
CA TYR A 315 -7.04 -17.39 -17.03
C TYR A 315 -7.27 -16.27 -15.99
N PHE A 316 -6.93 -16.50 -14.71
CA PHE A 316 -7.08 -15.50 -13.65
C PHE A 316 -6.10 -14.34 -13.79
N LEU A 317 -4.85 -14.60 -14.17
CA LEU A 317 -3.86 -13.54 -14.39
C LEU A 317 -4.28 -12.65 -15.57
N HIS A 318 -4.77 -13.25 -16.65
CA HIS A 318 -5.28 -12.52 -17.81
C HIS A 318 -6.53 -11.72 -17.46
N LYS A 319 -7.46 -12.28 -16.67
CA LYS A 319 -8.67 -11.58 -16.21
C LYS A 319 -8.36 -10.40 -15.28
N LYS A 320 -7.37 -10.52 -14.38
CA LYS A 320 -6.95 -9.42 -13.49
C LYS A 320 -6.29 -8.28 -14.27
N LEU A 321 -5.40 -8.61 -15.21
CA LEU A 321 -4.79 -7.61 -16.10
C LEU A 321 -5.84 -6.92 -16.99
N LEU A 322 -6.80 -7.69 -17.53
CA LEU A 322 -7.95 -7.14 -18.27
C LEU A 322 -8.81 -6.26 -17.37
N HIS A 323 -9.08 -6.67 -16.12
CA HIS A 323 -9.90 -5.92 -15.19
C HIS A 323 -9.22 -4.61 -14.73
N ASP A 324 -7.89 -4.61 -14.56
CA ASP A 324 -7.11 -3.42 -14.23
C ASP A 324 -6.99 -2.47 -15.42
N GLU A 325 -6.86 -3.01 -16.64
CA GLU A 325 -6.89 -2.21 -17.87
C GLU A 325 -8.28 -1.65 -18.17
N LEU A 326 -9.34 -2.44 -17.99
CA LEU A 326 -10.73 -1.99 -18.05
C LEU A 326 -11.00 -0.96 -16.97
N SER A 327 -10.56 -1.17 -15.73
CA SER A 327 -10.73 -0.21 -14.64
C SER A 327 -9.98 1.08 -14.91
N ARG A 328 -8.78 1.04 -15.49
CA ARG A 328 -8.06 2.26 -15.95
C ARG A 328 -8.78 2.95 -17.10
N LYS A 329 -9.26 2.22 -18.11
CA LYS A 329 -10.01 2.77 -19.26
C LYS A 329 -11.37 3.33 -18.84
N ILE A 330 -12.05 2.69 -17.89
CA ILE A 330 -13.32 3.15 -17.30
C ILE A 330 -13.06 4.36 -16.40
N SER A 331 -11.98 4.36 -15.62
CA SER A 331 -11.59 5.50 -14.78
C SER A 331 -11.19 6.70 -15.64
N SER A 332 -10.45 6.50 -16.74
CA SER A 332 -10.13 7.57 -17.69
C SER A 332 -11.39 8.10 -18.39
N LYS A 333 -12.32 7.23 -18.81
CA LYS A 333 -13.63 7.64 -19.37
C LYS A 333 -14.51 8.34 -18.33
N ARG A 334 -14.54 7.90 -17.06
CA ARG A 334 -15.25 8.57 -15.96
C ARG A 334 -14.63 9.92 -15.66
N ASN A 335 -13.32 10.05 -15.69
CA ASN A 335 -12.63 11.33 -15.52
C ASN A 335 -12.91 12.27 -16.69
N LEU A 336 -12.92 11.76 -17.93
CA LEU A 336 -13.32 12.51 -19.12
C LEU A 336 -14.78 12.97 -19.03
N TYR A 337 -15.70 12.06 -18.69
CA TYR A 337 -17.12 12.35 -18.50
C TYR A 337 -17.34 13.33 -17.34
N ARG A 338 -16.58 13.22 -16.25
CA ARG A 338 -16.66 14.13 -15.10
C ARG A 338 -16.07 15.51 -15.44
N CYS A 339 -15.05 15.58 -16.30
CA CYS A 339 -14.48 16.83 -16.80
C CYS A 339 -15.40 17.52 -17.81
N LEU A 340 -15.98 16.75 -18.75
CA LEU A 340 -17.03 17.19 -19.69
C LEU A 340 -18.31 17.62 -18.94
N SER A 341 -18.76 16.82 -17.98
CA SER A 341 -19.92 17.11 -17.15
C SER A 341 -19.69 18.36 -16.30
N ARG A 342 -18.49 18.56 -15.73
CA ARG A 342 -18.09 19.81 -15.06
C ARG A 342 -18.07 21.00 -16.01
N LYS A 343 -17.51 20.87 -17.22
CA LYS A 343 -17.52 21.95 -18.23
C LYS A 343 -18.96 22.28 -18.69
N LEU A 344 -19.84 21.29 -18.83
CA LEU A 344 -21.26 21.46 -19.16
C LEU A 344 -22.07 22.06 -18.01
N THR A 345 -21.81 21.66 -16.75
CA THR A 345 -22.44 22.31 -15.58
C THR A 345 -21.94 23.74 -15.43
N HIS A 346 -20.66 24.03 -15.69
CA HIS A 346 -20.14 25.39 -15.68
C HIS A 346 -20.82 26.26 -16.74
N LYS A 347 -21.03 25.76 -17.97
CA LYS A 347 -21.82 26.44 -19.01
C LYS A 347 -23.29 26.66 -18.59
N LYS A 348 -23.95 25.66 -17.99
CA LYS A 348 -25.34 25.81 -17.50
C LYS A 348 -25.45 26.80 -16.34
N VAL A 349 -24.50 26.82 -15.41
CA VAL A 349 -24.44 27.78 -14.30
C VAL A 349 -24.15 29.19 -14.83
N LEU A 350 -23.25 29.34 -15.80
CA LEU A 350 -22.96 30.62 -16.46
C LEU A 350 -24.21 31.14 -17.19
N HIS A 351 -24.89 30.28 -17.96
CA HIS A 351 -26.14 30.61 -18.66
C HIS A 351 -27.26 30.98 -17.67
N LYS A 352 -27.39 30.25 -16.55
CA LYS A 352 -28.37 30.56 -15.51
C LYS A 352 -28.05 31.88 -14.79
N ARG A 353 -26.77 32.19 -14.53
CA ARG A 353 -26.33 33.47 -13.95
C ARG A 353 -26.50 34.64 -14.92
N LEU A 354 -26.18 34.47 -16.19
CA LEU A 354 -26.41 35.45 -17.26
C LEU A 354 -27.91 35.71 -17.43
N SER A 355 -28.73 34.65 -17.52
CA SER A 355 -30.19 34.75 -17.59
C SER A 355 -30.78 35.46 -16.36
N LYS A 356 -30.27 35.18 -15.14
CA LYS A 356 -30.67 35.88 -13.91
C LYS A 356 -30.26 37.35 -13.90
N ARG A 357 -29.07 37.70 -14.40
CA ARG A 357 -28.61 39.10 -14.53
C ARG A 357 -29.41 39.88 -15.57
N ILE A 358 -29.74 39.26 -16.70
CA ILE A 358 -30.58 39.85 -17.76
C ILE A 358 -32.01 40.06 -17.25
N SER A 359 -32.59 39.08 -16.54
CA SER A 359 -33.93 39.21 -15.96
C SER A 359 -33.95 40.29 -14.86
N HIS A 360 -32.90 40.40 -14.04
CA HIS A 360 -32.80 41.49 -13.06
C HIS A 360 -32.73 42.86 -13.73
N LYS A 361 -31.92 43.04 -14.79
CA LYS A 361 -31.89 44.29 -15.57
C LYS A 361 -33.25 44.62 -16.19
N LYS A 362 -33.98 43.64 -16.75
CA LYS A 362 -35.34 43.85 -17.28
C LYS A 362 -36.34 44.26 -16.19
N ILE A 363 -36.26 43.68 -14.99
CA ILE A 363 -37.12 44.05 -13.85
C ILE A 363 -36.82 45.47 -13.36
N VAL A 364 -35.53 45.82 -13.23
CA VAL A 364 -35.09 47.17 -12.84
C VAL A 364 -35.56 48.20 -13.86
N HIS A 365 -35.37 47.93 -15.16
CA HIS A 365 -35.88 48.81 -16.24
C HIS A 365 -37.40 48.97 -16.18
N ARG A 366 -38.17 47.88 -15.98
CA ARG A 366 -39.64 47.95 -15.83
C ARG A 366 -40.08 48.77 -14.62
N ARG A 367 -39.39 48.64 -13.48
CA ARG A 367 -39.68 49.42 -12.26
C ARG A 367 -39.33 50.89 -12.44
N LEU A 368 -38.21 51.20 -13.09
CA LEU A 368 -37.83 52.58 -13.44
C LEU A 368 -38.84 53.19 -14.41
N SER A 369 -39.20 52.51 -15.51
CA SER A 369 -40.24 52.98 -16.43
C SER A 369 -41.58 53.23 -15.74
N ARG A 370 -41.99 52.35 -14.80
CA ARG A 370 -43.22 52.55 -14.01
C ARG A 370 -43.16 53.74 -13.05
N LYS A 371 -42.01 53.99 -12.40
CA LYS A 371 -41.81 55.17 -11.55
C LYS A 371 -41.77 56.47 -12.37
N ILE A 372 -41.22 56.42 -13.57
CA ILE A 372 -41.19 57.58 -14.49
C ILE A 372 -42.59 57.85 -15.03
N SER A 373 -43.36 56.83 -15.41
CA SER A 373 -44.73 57.00 -15.89
C SER A 373 -45.68 57.49 -14.80
N SER A 374 -45.54 57.00 -13.55
CA SER A 374 -46.34 57.50 -12.42
C SER A 374 -46.05 58.97 -12.11
N LYS A 375 -44.78 59.40 -12.16
CA LYS A 375 -44.41 60.83 -12.03
C LYS A 375 -45.01 61.69 -13.15
N ARG A 376 -45.00 61.23 -14.41
CA ARG A 376 -45.65 61.94 -15.53
C ARG A 376 -47.16 62.09 -15.35
N ILE A 377 -47.84 61.06 -14.82
CA ILE A 377 -49.29 61.11 -14.56
C ILE A 377 -49.62 62.11 -13.44
N VAL A 378 -48.83 62.12 -12.37
CA VAL A 378 -48.98 63.09 -11.26
C VAL A 378 -48.74 64.52 -11.77
N HIS A 379 -47.70 64.74 -12.57
CA HIS A 379 -47.42 66.05 -13.17
C HIS A 379 -48.56 66.53 -14.09
N LYS A 380 -49.12 65.66 -14.94
CA LYS A 380 -50.29 66.00 -15.79
C LYS A 380 -51.53 66.36 -14.97
N ARG A 381 -51.80 65.63 -13.87
CA ARG A 381 -52.95 65.91 -12.98
C ARG A 381 -52.77 67.22 -12.19
N LEU A 382 -51.56 67.49 -11.69
CA LEU A 382 -51.25 68.76 -11.05
C LEU A 382 -51.38 69.93 -12.02
N HIS A 383 -50.86 69.77 -13.25
CA HIS A 383 -51.00 70.77 -14.29
C HIS A 383 -52.47 71.05 -14.61
N SER A 384 -53.32 70.02 -14.83
CA SER A 384 -54.74 70.25 -15.14
C SER A 384 -55.51 70.92 -13.99
N LYS A 385 -55.20 70.58 -12.72
CA LYS A 385 -55.78 71.25 -11.54
C LYS A 385 -55.39 72.72 -11.46
N ILE A 386 -54.12 73.05 -11.74
CA ILE A 386 -53.64 74.45 -11.77
C ILE A 386 -54.31 75.21 -12.92
N THR A 387 -54.42 74.62 -14.10
CA THR A 387 -55.06 75.25 -15.26
C THR A 387 -56.56 75.50 -15.02
N ASN A 388 -57.26 74.56 -14.37
CA ASN A 388 -58.66 74.73 -13.98
C ASN A 388 -58.84 75.82 -12.91
N LYS A 389 -57.97 75.90 -11.90
CA LYS A 389 -57.98 77.02 -10.94
C LYS A 389 -57.74 78.36 -11.61
N ARG A 390 -56.78 78.45 -12.56
CA ARG A 390 -56.55 79.68 -13.35
C ARG A 390 -57.75 80.07 -14.22
N LYS A 391 -58.44 79.10 -14.83
CA LYS A 391 -59.68 79.36 -15.59
C LYS A 391 -60.82 79.85 -14.69
N LEU A 392 -60.97 79.26 -13.49
CA LEU A 392 -61.96 79.68 -12.49
C LEU A 392 -61.67 81.12 -12.01
N TYR A 393 -60.41 81.43 -11.70
CA TYR A 393 -59.98 82.77 -11.30
C TYR A 393 -60.25 83.81 -12.41
N LYS A 394 -59.94 83.50 -13.68
CA LYS A 394 -60.28 84.37 -14.81
C LYS A 394 -61.80 84.57 -14.99
N LYS A 395 -62.61 83.53 -14.76
CA LYS A 395 -64.09 83.64 -14.82
C LYS A 395 -64.64 84.49 -13.67
N LEU A 396 -64.12 84.33 -12.45
CA LEU A 396 -64.49 85.14 -11.29
C LEU A 396 -64.10 86.61 -11.49
N ASN A 397 -62.88 86.89 -11.96
CA ASN A 397 -62.46 88.27 -12.27
C ASN A 397 -63.29 88.91 -13.41
N LYS A 398 -63.74 88.14 -14.41
CA LYS A 398 -64.66 88.65 -15.44
C LYS A 398 -66.07 88.95 -14.89
N LYS A 399 -66.52 88.25 -13.84
CA LYS A 399 -67.80 88.52 -13.17
C LYS A 399 -67.71 89.72 -12.22
N VAL A 400 -66.56 89.91 -11.56
CA VAL A 400 -66.30 91.07 -10.68
C VAL A 400 -66.10 92.37 -11.48
N LYS A 401 -65.63 92.31 -12.74
CA LYS A 401 -65.56 93.47 -13.65
C LYS A 401 -66.85 93.77 -14.45
N LYS A 402 -67.95 93.05 -14.18
CA LYS A 402 -69.28 93.24 -14.79
C LYS A 402 -70.37 93.60 -13.76
N LYS A 403 -69.95 93.91 -12.54
CA LYS A 403 -70.66 94.76 -11.58
C LYS A 403 -69.81 96.02 -11.42
#